data_AF-A0A090MWQ1-F1
#
_entry.id   AF-A0A090MWQ1-F1
#
_cell.length_a   1.000
_cell.length_b   1.000
_cell.length_c   1.000
_cell.angle_alpha   90.00
_cell.angle_beta   90.00
_cell.angle_gamma   90.00
#
_symmetry.space_group_name_H-M   'P 1'
#
loop_
_entity.id
_entity.type
_entity.pdbx_description
1 polymer ?
#
loop_
_entity_poly.entity_id
_entity_poly.type
_entity_poly.pdbx_seq_one_letter_code
_entity_poly.pdbx_strand_id
1 'polypeptide(L)'
;METDSVTQHTYQLLCDVFDLEPTLSIKDSFKIINQKLIQYQKDNVIKKPLINEPLSKKEEQILSNVNNVMFNDYKQRENLFKLRSQATLDTFRYSKAKHFKETDYNNMLKAEESKDLPSIEKLTIPRILSASEDSLQVEKISGGNINKNIDIPTKKYVVVEKPKDRGGRMKV
;
A
#
# COMPACT_ATOMS: atom_id res chain seq x y z
N MET A 1 37.84 18.92 13.87
CA MET A 1 36.71 18.82 12.94
C MET A 1 35.51 18.41 13.78
N GLU A 2 34.66 19.37 14.14
CA GLU A 2 33.42 19.07 14.86
C GLU A 2 32.54 18.25 13.91
N THR A 3 32.36 16.97 14.20
CA THR A 3 31.37 16.15 13.50
C THR A 3 29.99 16.65 13.91
N ASP A 4 29.16 16.96 12.92
CA ASP A 4 27.79 17.43 13.10
C ASP A 4 27.05 16.53 14.10
N SER A 5 26.40 17.12 15.11
CA SER A 5 25.62 16.41 16.14
C SER A 5 24.60 15.43 15.51
N VAL A 6 24.04 15.83 14.37
CA VAL A 6 23.13 15.02 13.55
C VAL A 6 23.78 13.73 13.06
N THR A 7 25.05 13.79 12.64
CA THR A 7 25.79 12.64 12.08
C THR A 7 26.13 11.61 13.15
N GLN A 8 26.48 12.05 14.36
CA GLN A 8 26.70 11.15 15.49
C GLN A 8 25.41 10.46 15.93
N HIS A 9 24.31 11.21 15.98
CA HIS A 9 23.00 10.65 16.32
C HIS A 9 22.52 9.62 15.29
N THR A 10 22.67 9.91 13.99
CA THR A 10 22.31 8.94 12.93
C THR A 10 23.20 7.70 12.97
N TYR A 11 24.49 7.85 13.25
CA TYR A 11 25.38 6.69 13.42
C TYR A 11 24.94 5.80 14.59
N GLN A 12 24.56 6.41 15.71
CA GLN A 12 24.13 5.67 16.90
C GLN A 12 22.81 4.93 16.67
N LEU A 13 21.83 5.56 16.02
CA LEU A 13 20.62 4.89 15.56
C LEU A 13 20.91 3.69 14.64
N LEU A 14 21.90 3.81 13.77
CA LEU A 14 22.28 2.76 12.85
C LEU A 14 22.96 1.60 13.60
N CYS A 15 23.78 1.90 14.61
CA CYS A 15 24.32 0.88 15.52
C CYS A 15 23.20 0.16 16.28
N ASP A 16 22.20 0.88 16.79
CA ASP A 16 21.06 0.29 17.51
C ASP A 16 20.22 -0.62 16.61
N VAL A 17 19.89 -0.18 15.38
CA VAL A 17 19.09 -0.96 14.42
C VAL A 17 19.76 -2.29 14.05
N PHE A 18 21.09 -2.31 14.03
CA PHE A 18 21.86 -3.50 13.65
C PHE A 18 22.42 -4.26 14.84
N ASP A 19 22.08 -3.91 16.09
CA ASP A 19 22.66 -4.45 17.33
C ASP A 19 24.20 -4.49 17.24
N LEU A 20 24.81 -3.31 17.07
CA LEU A 20 26.25 -3.14 16.96
C LEU A 20 26.78 -2.30 18.11
N GLU A 21 27.86 -2.79 18.73
CA GLU A 21 28.66 -1.98 19.64
C GLU A 21 29.35 -0.84 18.87
N PRO A 22 29.32 0.41 19.37
CA PRO A 22 29.98 1.53 18.71
C PRO A 22 31.48 1.28 18.55
N THR A 23 31.94 1.09 17.32
CA THR A 23 33.37 0.94 17.02
C THR A 23 34.08 2.30 16.94
N LEU A 24 35.40 2.32 17.20
CA LEU A 24 36.25 3.51 17.10
C LEU A 24 36.34 4.10 15.68
N SER A 25 36.01 3.31 14.65
CA SER A 25 36.12 3.68 13.24
C SER A 25 34.81 3.40 12.52
N ILE A 26 34.26 4.44 11.89
CA ILE A 26 33.05 4.40 11.05
C ILE A 26 33.20 3.34 9.94
N LYS A 27 34.40 3.24 9.37
CA LYS A 27 34.70 2.30 8.27
C LYS A 27 34.54 0.84 8.71
N ASP A 28 34.89 0.54 9.97
CA ASP A 28 34.80 -0.82 10.50
C ASP A 28 33.34 -1.18 10.83
N SER A 29 32.54 -0.23 11.33
CA SER A 29 31.10 -0.42 11.53
C SER A 29 30.41 -0.70 10.20
N PHE A 30 30.66 0.09 9.15
CA PHE A 30 30.10 -0.16 7.81
C PHE A 30 30.50 -1.53 7.24
N LYS A 31 31.71 -2.00 7.54
CA LYS A 31 32.15 -3.35 7.13
C LYS A 31 31.33 -4.44 7.83
N ILE A 32 31.10 -4.30 9.13
CA ILE A 32 30.28 -5.25 9.92
C ILE A 32 28.81 -5.22 9.45
N ILE A 33 28.26 -4.03 9.21
CA ILE A 33 26.90 -3.85 8.67
C ILE A 33 26.76 -4.57 7.34
N ASN A 34 27.69 -4.36 6.40
CA ASN A 34 27.66 -5.03 5.10
C ASN A 34 27.72 -6.56 5.24
N GLN A 35 28.50 -7.08 6.19
CA GLN A 35 28.55 -8.53 6.47
C GLN A 35 27.21 -9.05 7.01
N LYS A 36 26.59 -8.34 7.96
CA LYS A 36 25.25 -8.71 8.47
C LYS A 36 24.19 -8.64 7.38
N LEU A 37 24.20 -7.62 6.52
CA LEU A 37 23.28 -7.50 5.39
C LEU A 37 23.39 -8.66 4.41
N ILE A 38 24.62 -9.07 4.07
CA ILE A 38 24.86 -10.24 3.20
C ILE A 38 24.32 -11.51 3.87
N GLN A 39 24.52 -11.67 5.17
CA GLN A 39 24.01 -12.83 5.91
C GLN A 39 22.46 -12.83 5.94
N TYR A 40 21.83 -11.69 6.23
CA TYR A 40 20.37 -11.53 6.20
C TYR A 40 19.76 -11.79 4.82
N GLN A 41 20.47 -11.47 3.74
CA GLN A 41 20.05 -11.84 2.38
C GLN A 41 20.13 -13.35 2.16
N LYS A 42 21.22 -14.02 2.61
CA LYS A 42 21.35 -15.49 2.52
C LYS A 42 20.27 -16.22 3.31
N ASP A 43 19.95 -15.69 4.50
CA ASP A 43 18.92 -16.24 5.38
C ASP A 43 17.50 -15.86 4.94
N ASN A 44 17.35 -15.18 3.79
CA ASN A 44 16.08 -14.73 3.22
C ASN A 44 15.26 -13.79 4.14
N VAL A 45 15.91 -13.20 5.15
CA VAL A 45 15.36 -12.21 6.10
C VAL A 45 15.16 -10.88 5.40
N ILE A 46 16.15 -10.45 4.61
CA ILE A 46 16.03 -9.28 3.73
C ILE A 46 15.89 -9.78 2.30
N LYS A 47 14.78 -9.43 1.65
CA LYS A 47 14.55 -9.76 0.24
C LYS A 47 15.47 -8.95 -0.66
N LYS A 48 15.77 -9.52 -1.83
CA LYS A 48 16.63 -8.87 -2.80
C LYS A 48 15.99 -7.56 -3.26
N PRO A 49 16.72 -6.43 -3.21
CA PRO A 49 16.19 -5.14 -3.63
C PRO A 49 15.94 -5.14 -5.14
N LEU A 50 14.95 -4.35 -5.57
CA LEU A 50 14.65 -4.19 -6.99
C LEU A 50 15.69 -3.35 -7.72
N ILE A 51 16.33 -2.42 -6.99
CA ILE A 51 17.31 -1.48 -7.51
C ILE A 51 18.64 -1.78 -6.83
N ASN A 52 19.63 -2.23 -7.62
CA ASN A 52 20.97 -2.58 -7.14
C ASN A 52 22.02 -1.50 -7.45
N GLU A 53 21.66 -0.51 -8.27
CA GLU A 53 22.53 0.56 -8.73
C GLU A 53 21.94 1.91 -8.33
N PRO A 54 22.77 2.90 -7.97
CA PRO A 54 22.29 4.24 -7.70
C PRO A 54 21.66 4.82 -8.97
N LEU A 55 20.50 5.44 -8.81
CA LEU A 55 19.82 6.11 -9.92
C LEU A 55 20.61 7.34 -10.36
N SER A 56 20.66 7.58 -11.67
CA SER A 56 21.11 8.86 -12.21
C SER A 56 20.10 9.96 -11.87
N LYS A 57 20.55 11.23 -11.88
CA LYS A 57 19.67 12.39 -11.65
C LYS A 57 18.44 12.41 -12.57
N LYS A 58 18.60 11.93 -13.81
CA LYS A 58 17.51 11.84 -14.78
C LYS A 58 16.49 10.79 -14.36
N GLU A 59 16.94 9.62 -13.90
CA GLU A 59 16.08 8.54 -13.42
C GLU A 59 15.37 8.92 -12.12
N GLU A 60 16.04 9.61 -11.19
CA GLU A 60 15.41 10.14 -9.98
C GLU A 60 14.28 11.12 -10.31
N GLN A 61 14.51 12.01 -11.29
CA GLN A 61 13.49 12.95 -11.74
C GLN A 61 12.31 12.25 -12.40
N ILE A 62 12.57 11.23 -13.22
CA ILE A 62 11.53 10.38 -13.82
C ILE A 62 10.73 9.67 -12.73
N LEU A 63 11.40 9.06 -11.75
CA LEU A 63 10.77 8.35 -10.64
C LEU A 63 9.85 9.28 -9.83
N SER A 64 10.33 10.48 -9.51
CA SER A 64 9.54 11.50 -8.83
C SER A 64 8.30 11.89 -9.64
N ASN A 65 8.46 12.11 -10.94
CA ASN A 65 7.34 12.44 -11.83
C ASN A 65 6.31 11.31 -11.90
N VAL A 66 6.75 10.06 -12.06
CA VAL A 66 5.85 8.89 -12.07
C VAL A 66 5.08 8.78 -10.76
N ASN A 67 5.77 8.87 -9.62
CA ASN A 67 5.15 8.83 -8.31
C ASN A 67 4.10 9.95 -8.12
N ASN A 68 4.40 11.16 -8.57
CA ASN A 68 3.46 12.29 -8.53
C ASN A 68 2.20 12.04 -9.37
N VAL A 69 2.38 11.57 -10.61
CA VAL A 69 1.27 11.29 -11.53
C VAL A 69 0.40 10.16 -10.98
N MET A 70 1.01 9.06 -10.52
CA MET A 70 0.26 7.94 -9.95
C MET A 70 -0.50 8.35 -8.68
N PHE A 71 0.15 9.07 -7.76
CA PHE A 71 -0.52 9.54 -6.54
C PHE A 71 -1.75 10.42 -6.87
N ASN A 72 -1.62 11.33 -7.83
CA ASN A 72 -2.73 12.19 -8.23
C ASN A 72 -3.90 11.40 -8.85
N ASP A 73 -3.61 10.44 -9.73
CA ASP A 73 -4.64 9.57 -10.31
C ASP A 73 -5.35 8.73 -9.24
N TYR A 74 -4.58 8.09 -8.35
CA TYR A 74 -5.15 7.31 -7.25
C TYR A 74 -6.00 8.17 -6.31
N LYS A 75 -5.53 9.37 -5.95
CA LYS A 75 -6.29 10.33 -5.14
C LYS A 75 -7.60 10.76 -5.83
N GLN A 76 -7.57 10.97 -7.15
CA GLN A 76 -8.78 11.26 -7.92
C GLN A 76 -9.76 10.09 -7.90
N ARG A 77 -9.27 8.85 -8.05
CA ARG A 77 -10.10 7.64 -7.97
C ARG A 77 -10.71 7.48 -6.58
N GLU A 78 -9.95 7.73 -5.52
CA GLU A 78 -10.44 7.72 -4.14
C GLU A 78 -11.59 8.72 -3.95
N ASN A 79 -11.42 9.95 -4.42
CA ASN A 79 -12.47 10.98 -4.37
C ASN A 79 -13.71 10.56 -5.16
N LEU A 80 -13.54 9.93 -6.33
CA LEU A 80 -14.65 9.41 -7.13
C LEU A 80 -15.39 8.28 -6.39
N PHE A 81 -14.68 7.38 -5.71
CA PHE A 81 -15.29 6.34 -4.90
C PHE A 81 -16.07 6.92 -3.72
N LYS A 82 -15.52 7.92 -3.02
CA LYS A 82 -16.22 8.66 -1.96
C LYS A 82 -17.50 9.30 -2.50
N LEU A 83 -17.41 9.99 -3.63
CA LEU A 83 -18.56 10.64 -4.28
C LEU A 83 -19.65 9.62 -4.67
N ARG A 84 -19.27 8.49 -5.28
CA ARG A 84 -20.22 7.41 -5.65
C ARG A 84 -20.88 6.80 -4.43
N SER A 85 -20.11 6.60 -3.36
CA SER A 85 -20.62 6.08 -2.09
C SER A 85 -21.62 7.06 -1.50
N GLN A 86 -21.31 8.36 -1.48
CA GLN A 86 -22.22 9.41 -1.02
C GLN A 86 -23.51 9.45 -1.85
N ALA A 87 -23.41 9.45 -3.18
CA ALA A 87 -24.59 9.45 -4.04
C ALA A 87 -25.47 8.22 -3.78
N THR A 88 -24.86 7.05 -3.57
CA THR A 88 -25.58 5.81 -3.22
C THR A 88 -26.31 5.96 -1.89
N LEU A 89 -25.63 6.47 -0.87
CA LEU A 89 -26.21 6.77 0.43
C LEU A 89 -27.40 7.75 0.30
N ASP A 90 -27.25 8.83 -0.46
CA ASP A 90 -28.32 9.79 -0.69
C ASP A 90 -29.53 9.14 -1.38
N THR A 91 -29.33 8.25 -2.36
CA THR A 91 -30.45 7.53 -3.00
C THR A 91 -31.24 6.67 -2.03
N PHE A 92 -30.58 6.02 -1.05
CA PHE A 92 -31.27 5.25 -0.02
C PHE A 92 -32.06 6.17 0.92
N ARG A 93 -31.46 7.30 1.30
CA ARG A 93 -32.11 8.31 2.17
C ARG A 93 -33.40 8.86 1.57
N TYR A 94 -33.42 9.12 0.26
CA TYR A 94 -34.61 9.61 -0.45
C TYR A 94 -35.56 8.49 -0.90
N SER A 95 -35.21 7.22 -0.69
CA SER A 95 -36.09 6.12 -1.06
C SER A 95 -37.32 6.08 -0.14
N LYS A 96 -38.52 6.02 -0.72
CA LYS A 96 -39.79 5.89 0.02
C LYS A 96 -40.10 4.43 0.40
N ALA A 97 -39.08 3.64 0.74
CA ALA A 97 -39.29 2.26 1.14
C ALA A 97 -40.09 2.23 2.45
N LYS A 98 -41.21 1.48 2.49
CA LYS A 98 -42.16 1.44 3.62
C LYS A 98 -41.55 1.09 4.99
N HIS A 99 -40.35 0.51 5.01
CA HIS A 99 -39.65 0.07 6.23
C HIS A 99 -38.37 0.88 6.53
N PHE A 100 -38.07 1.91 5.75
CA PHE A 100 -36.89 2.74 5.98
C PHE A 100 -37.17 3.79 7.06
N LYS A 101 -36.43 3.71 8.17
CA LYS A 101 -36.43 4.73 9.22
C LYS A 101 -35.14 5.53 9.12
N GLU A 102 -35.27 6.83 8.89
CA GLU A 102 -34.11 7.73 8.72
C GLU A 102 -33.19 7.75 9.96
N THR A 103 -33.75 7.54 11.15
CA THR A 103 -32.99 7.42 12.41
C THR A 103 -32.02 6.24 12.40
N ASP A 104 -32.49 5.06 11.96
CA ASP A 104 -31.71 3.83 11.95
C ASP A 104 -30.59 3.93 10.92
N TYR A 105 -30.89 4.56 9.78
CA TYR A 105 -29.93 4.87 8.73
C TYR A 105 -28.82 5.82 9.18
N ASN A 106 -29.18 6.93 9.86
CA ASN A 106 -28.21 7.89 10.39
C ASN A 106 -27.33 7.28 11.49
N ASN A 107 -27.89 6.39 12.32
CA ASN A 107 -27.13 5.67 13.33
C ASN A 107 -26.11 4.68 12.70
N MET A 108 -26.51 4.00 11.62
CA MET A 108 -25.61 3.13 10.85
C MET A 108 -24.45 3.92 10.24
N LEU A 109 -24.74 5.09 9.64
CA LEU A 109 -23.72 5.97 9.06
C LEU A 109 -22.69 6.43 10.09
N LYS A 110 -23.14 6.92 11.25
CA LYS A 110 -22.24 7.34 12.34
C LYS A 110 -21.33 6.22 12.84
N ALA A 111 -21.86 4.99 12.90
CA ALA A 111 -21.07 3.83 13.28
C ALA A 111 -19.97 3.51 12.23
N GLU A 112 -20.23 3.71 10.95
CA GLU A 112 -19.23 3.52 9.89
C GLU A 112 -18.23 4.68 9.79
N GLU A 113 -18.65 5.94 9.98
CA GLU A 113 -17.77 7.12 10.03
C GLU A 113 -16.73 7.05 11.16
N SER A 114 -17.06 6.34 12.24
CA SER A 114 -16.14 6.12 13.36
C SER A 114 -14.98 5.16 13.04
N LYS A 115 -15.01 4.50 11.88
CA LYS A 115 -13.94 3.61 11.43
C LYS A 115 -12.97 4.39 10.57
N ASP A 116 -11.68 4.24 10.85
CA ASP A 116 -10.62 4.79 10.00
C ASP A 116 -10.72 4.18 8.59
N LEU A 117 -11.13 5.01 7.63
CA LEU A 117 -11.16 4.62 6.23
C LEU A 117 -9.73 4.64 5.69
N PRO A 118 -9.29 3.60 4.96
CA PRO A 118 -8.01 3.62 4.29
C PRO A 118 -7.92 4.83 3.35
N SER A 119 -6.92 5.68 3.57
CA SER A 119 -6.61 6.83 2.72
C SER A 119 -5.37 6.54 1.90
N ILE A 120 -5.31 7.09 0.69
CA ILE A 120 -4.14 6.91 -0.16
C ILE A 120 -3.02 7.83 0.31
N GLU A 121 -1.88 7.24 0.67
CA GLU A 121 -0.68 7.97 1.03
C GLU A 121 0.31 8.09 -0.13
N LYS A 122 0.98 9.24 -0.21
CA LYS A 122 2.06 9.43 -1.17
C LYS A 122 3.33 8.75 -0.67
N LEU A 123 3.90 7.86 -1.47
CA LEU A 123 5.17 7.24 -1.14
C LEU A 123 6.31 8.26 -1.24
N THR A 124 7.24 8.23 -0.29
CA THR A 124 8.50 8.96 -0.38
C THR A 124 9.47 8.21 -1.28
N ILE A 125 10.43 8.91 -1.90
CA ILE A 125 11.44 8.25 -2.75
C ILE A 125 12.18 7.13 -2.00
N PRO A 126 12.64 7.31 -0.74
CA PRO A 126 13.26 6.22 0.01
C PRO A 126 12.38 4.98 0.18
N ARG A 127 11.06 5.16 0.41
CA ARG A 127 10.09 4.04 0.49
C ARG A 127 9.96 3.28 -0.84
N ILE A 128 10.11 3.98 -1.97
CA ILE A 128 10.08 3.34 -3.28
C ILE A 128 11.39 2.59 -3.55
N LEU A 129 12.53 3.18 -3.19
CA LEU A 129 13.84 2.56 -3.36
C LEU A 129 14.06 1.37 -2.42
N SER A 130 13.37 1.31 -1.28
CA SER A 130 13.39 0.15 -0.39
C SER A 130 12.55 -1.03 -0.89
N ALA A 131 11.91 -0.93 -2.06
CA ALA A 131 11.11 -2.02 -2.61
C ALA A 131 12.00 -3.23 -2.97
N SER A 132 11.49 -4.42 -2.68
CA SER A 132 12.16 -5.70 -2.90
C SER A 132 11.31 -6.67 -3.73
N GLU A 133 11.89 -7.82 -4.11
CA GLU A 133 11.23 -8.82 -4.97
C GLU A 133 9.88 -9.36 -4.43
N ASP A 134 9.65 -9.29 -3.12
CA ASP A 134 8.34 -9.59 -2.52
C ASP A 134 7.25 -8.59 -2.90
N SER A 135 7.61 -7.32 -3.10
CA SER A 135 6.71 -6.26 -3.56
C SER A 135 6.23 -6.50 -5.00
N LEU A 136 6.91 -7.37 -5.75
CA LEU A 136 6.53 -7.78 -7.12
C LEU A 136 5.56 -8.98 -7.15
N GLN A 137 5.16 -9.54 -6.00
CA GLN A 137 4.20 -10.64 -5.96
C GLN A 137 2.78 -10.16 -6.30
N VAL A 138 2.53 -9.93 -7.58
CA VAL A 138 1.20 -9.67 -8.13
C VAL A 138 0.57 -11.01 -8.47
N GLU A 139 -0.07 -11.65 -7.49
CA GLU A 139 -0.88 -12.83 -7.77
C GLU A 139 -2.24 -12.43 -8.35
N LYS A 140 -2.57 -12.99 -9.52
CA LYS A 140 -3.90 -12.83 -10.12
C LYS A 140 -4.92 -13.58 -9.27
N ILE A 141 -5.52 -12.91 -8.30
CA ILE A 141 -6.62 -13.49 -7.49
C ILE A 141 -7.93 -13.65 -8.28
N SER A 142 -8.04 -13.05 -9.47
CA SER A 142 -9.23 -13.11 -10.33
C SER A 142 -9.19 -14.29 -11.32
N GLY A 143 -9.13 -15.52 -10.81
CA GLY A 143 -9.19 -16.74 -11.62
C GLY A 143 -9.84 -17.90 -10.89
N GLY A 144 -10.80 -18.58 -11.53
CA GLY A 144 -11.56 -19.68 -10.92
C GLY A 144 -10.70 -20.86 -10.41
N ASN A 145 -9.52 -21.05 -11.00
CA ASN A 145 -8.55 -22.06 -10.56
C ASN A 145 -7.74 -21.66 -9.33
N ILE A 146 -7.54 -20.35 -9.09
CA ILE A 146 -6.72 -19.80 -8.00
C ILE A 146 -7.58 -19.66 -6.73
N ASN A 147 -8.87 -19.34 -6.88
CA ASN A 147 -9.84 -19.25 -5.78
C ASN A 147 -9.99 -20.54 -4.95
N LYS A 148 -9.65 -21.72 -5.48
CA LYS A 148 -9.76 -22.97 -4.72
C LYS A 148 -8.82 -22.97 -3.50
N ASN A 149 -7.64 -22.36 -3.61
CA ASN A 149 -6.57 -22.46 -2.62
C ASN A 149 -6.42 -21.24 -1.71
N ILE A 150 -7.09 -20.12 -2.01
CA ILE A 150 -7.01 -18.89 -1.19
C ILE A 150 -8.30 -18.77 -0.36
N ASP A 151 -8.18 -18.64 0.96
CA ASP A 151 -9.32 -18.50 1.88
C ASP A 151 -9.53 -17.01 2.22
N ILE A 152 -10.23 -16.31 1.33
CA ILE A 152 -10.52 -14.87 1.45
C ILE A 152 -12.02 -14.70 1.74
N PRO A 153 -12.46 -13.77 2.61
CA PRO A 153 -13.88 -13.54 2.91
C PRO A 153 -14.76 -13.27 1.67
N THR A 154 -14.18 -12.76 0.59
CA THR A 154 -14.84 -12.47 -0.70
C THR A 154 -14.94 -13.67 -1.65
N LYS A 155 -14.40 -14.84 -1.29
CA LYS A 155 -14.41 -16.08 -2.10
C LYS A 155 -15.82 -16.53 -2.53
N LYS A 156 -16.86 -16.13 -1.79
CA LYS A 156 -18.26 -16.42 -2.12
C LYS A 156 -18.74 -15.72 -3.40
N TYR A 157 -18.05 -14.69 -3.89
CA TYR A 157 -18.42 -13.94 -5.09
C TYR A 157 -17.59 -14.41 -6.29
N VAL A 158 -17.93 -15.60 -6.81
CA VAL A 158 -17.38 -16.07 -8.09
C VAL A 158 -17.89 -15.14 -9.19
N VAL A 159 -17.00 -14.40 -9.84
CA VAL A 159 -17.30 -13.70 -11.08
C VAL A 159 -17.51 -14.77 -12.15
N VAL A 160 -18.76 -15.08 -12.44
CA VAL A 160 -19.14 -15.96 -13.55
C VAL A 160 -18.63 -15.32 -14.84
N GLU A 161 -18.00 -16.10 -15.72
CA GLU A 161 -17.38 -15.66 -16.99
C GLU A 161 -18.32 -14.84 -17.89
N LYS A 162 -19.63 -14.93 -17.67
CA LYS A 162 -20.64 -13.98 -18.14
C LYS A 162 -21.47 -13.51 -16.95
N PRO A 163 -21.32 -12.26 -16.49
CA PRO A 163 -22.31 -11.64 -15.63
C PRO A 163 -23.65 -11.72 -16.37
N LYS A 164 -24.67 -12.34 -15.75
CA LYS A 164 -26.04 -12.21 -16.28
C LYS A 164 -26.34 -10.72 -16.34
N ASP A 165 -26.79 -10.28 -17.52
CA ASP A 165 -27.14 -8.90 -17.84
C ASP A 165 -27.89 -8.24 -16.67
N ARG A 166 -27.25 -7.25 -16.04
CA ARG A 166 -27.85 -6.47 -14.93
C ARG A 166 -28.68 -5.29 -15.45
N GLY A 167 -28.86 -5.18 -16.76
CA GLY A 167 -29.82 -4.26 -17.39
C GLY A 167 -31.00 -5.07 -17.90
N GLY A 168 -32.14 -4.98 -17.21
CA GLY A 168 -33.36 -5.72 -17.56
C GLY A 168 -33.68 -5.63 -19.05
N ARG A 169 -33.41 -6.70 -19.80
CA ARG A 169 -34.02 -6.91 -21.10
C ARG A 169 -35.40 -7.50 -20.86
N MET A 170 -36.44 -6.78 -21.28
CA MET A 170 -37.77 -7.36 -21.43
C MET A 170 -37.64 -8.55 -22.38
N LYS A 171 -38.09 -9.72 -21.92
CA LYS A 171 -38.33 -10.84 -22.81
C LYS A 171 -39.47 -10.43 -23.75
N VAL A 172 -39.14 -10.25 -25.02
CA VAL A 172 -40.12 -10.36 -26.10
C VAL A 172 -40.39 -11.85 -26.28
#